data_AF-A0A4Q5SF80-F1
#
_entry.id   AF-A0A4Q5SF80-F1
#
_cell.length_a   1.000
_cell.length_b   1.000
_cell.length_c   1.000
_cell.angle_alpha   90.00
_cell.angle_beta   90.00
_cell.angle_gamma   90.00
#
_symmetry.space_group_name_H-M   'P 1'
#
loop_
_entity.id
_entity.type
_entity.pdbx_description
1 polymer ?
#
loop_
_entity_poly.entity_id
_entity_poly.type
_entity_poly.pdbx_seq_one_letter_code
_entity_poly.pdbx_strand_id
1 'polypeptide(L)'
;AWGLVSEVVAPDALVVRAQEIAATIASRAPIAAETAKLNLRAAHTMPWEKAIEYERDLQAICFATEDAQEGRAAFAEKRAPVFRRR
;
A
#
# COMPACT_ATOMS: atom_id res chain seq x y z
N ALA A 1 -12.65 12.12 19.11
CA ALA A 1 -13.06 11.18 18.04
C ALA A 1 -12.67 9.76 18.45
N TRP A 2 -13.43 8.73 18.02
CA TRP A 2 -13.24 7.32 18.45
C TRP A 2 -12.28 6.51 17.57
N GLY A 3 -11.69 7.11 16.52
CA GLY A 3 -10.78 6.41 15.61
C GLY A 3 -11.44 5.44 14.63
N LEU A 4 -12.77 5.45 14.49
CA LEU A 4 -13.50 4.55 13.59
C LEU A 4 -13.38 4.95 12.11
N VAL A 5 -13.19 6.24 11.83
CA VAL A 5 -13.10 6.81 10.48
C VAL A 5 -11.84 7.65 10.36
N SER A 6 -11.20 7.61 9.18
CA SER A 6 -9.97 8.35 8.90
C SER A 6 -10.23 9.78 8.41
N GLU A 7 -11.39 10.03 7.80
CA GLU A 7 -11.73 11.32 7.19
C GLU A 7 -13.25 11.55 7.24
N VAL A 8 -13.67 12.79 7.45
CA VAL A 8 -15.08 13.23 7.40
C VAL A 8 -15.17 14.39 6.41
N VAL A 9 -16.08 14.28 5.45
CA VAL A 9 -16.29 15.27 4.38
C VAL A 9 -17.77 15.62 4.27
N ALA A 10 -18.08 16.71 3.55
CA ALA A 10 -19.45 17.04 3.21
C ALA A 10 -20.10 15.92 2.37
N PRO A 11 -21.43 15.68 2.50
CA PRO A 11 -22.09 14.55 1.84
C PRO A 11 -21.92 14.52 0.32
N ASP A 12 -21.91 15.68 -0.33
CA ASP A 12 -21.72 15.86 -1.78
C ASP A 12 -20.28 15.57 -2.24
N ALA A 13 -19.29 15.69 -1.35
CA ALA A 13 -17.90 15.38 -1.62
C ALA A 13 -17.54 13.89 -1.37
N LEU A 14 -18.39 13.12 -0.70
CA LEU A 14 -18.09 11.76 -0.22
C LEU A 14 -17.58 10.83 -1.33
N VAL A 15 -18.34 10.71 -2.42
CA VAL A 15 -18.02 9.78 -3.51
C VAL A 15 -16.74 10.20 -4.23
N VAL A 16 -16.60 11.49 -4.52
CA VAL A 16 -15.41 12.04 -5.19
C VAL A 16 -14.17 11.75 -4.35
N ARG A 17 -14.22 12.06 -3.04
CA ARG A 17 -13.08 11.85 -2.16
C ARG A 17 -12.72 10.37 -2.00
N ALA A 18 -13.72 9.50 -1.86
CA ALA A 18 -13.49 8.05 -1.81
C ALA A 18 -12.81 7.52 -3.09
N GLN A 19 -13.20 8.03 -4.26
CA GLN A 19 -12.59 7.67 -5.54
C GLN A 19 -11.15 8.17 -5.67
N GLU A 20 -10.83 9.37 -5.19
CA GLU A 20 -9.44 9.88 -5.15
C GLU A 20 -8.52 8.99 -4.31
N ILE A 21 -9.00 8.55 -3.14
CA ILE A 21 -8.27 7.62 -2.28
C ILE A 21 -8.09 6.28 -3.00
N ALA A 22 -9.16 5.75 -3.61
CA ALA A 22 -9.09 4.51 -4.37
C ALA A 22 -8.09 4.59 -5.53
N ALA A 23 -8.08 5.70 -6.27
CA ALA A 23 -7.13 5.96 -7.36
C ALA A 23 -5.68 6.02 -6.84
N THR A 24 -5.46 6.63 -5.68
CA THR A 24 -4.14 6.69 -5.03
C THR A 24 -3.63 5.31 -4.63
N ILE A 25 -4.50 4.43 -4.15
CA ILE A 25 -4.15 3.04 -3.80
C ILE A 25 -3.90 2.25 -5.09
N ALA A 26 -4.77 2.39 -6.09
CA ALA A 26 -4.67 1.70 -7.38
C ALA A 26 -3.43 2.10 -8.18
N SER A 27 -2.85 3.28 -7.93
CA SER A 27 -1.61 3.73 -8.57
C SER A 27 -0.34 3.13 -7.97
N ARG A 28 -0.43 2.27 -6.95
CA ARG A 28 0.72 1.61 -6.30
C ARG A 28 1.02 0.27 -6.96
N ALA A 29 2.24 -0.23 -6.76
CA ALA A 29 2.62 -1.58 -7.16
C ALA A 29 1.65 -2.58 -6.49
N PRO A 30 0.89 -3.40 -7.25
CA PRO A 30 -0.19 -4.20 -6.69
C PRO A 30 0.27 -5.17 -5.60
N ILE A 31 1.40 -5.84 -5.80
CA ILE A 31 1.97 -6.77 -4.80
C ILE A 31 2.32 -6.02 -3.53
N ALA A 32 2.96 -4.83 -3.63
CA ALA A 32 3.32 -4.02 -2.47
C ALA A 32 2.10 -3.50 -1.69
N ALA A 33 1.03 -3.09 -2.39
CA ALA A 33 -0.21 -2.64 -1.75
C ALA A 33 -0.93 -3.79 -1.01
N GLU A 34 -0.95 -4.97 -1.62
CA GLU A 34 -1.54 -6.19 -1.02
C GLU A 34 -0.76 -6.66 0.20
N THR A 35 0.57 -6.71 0.13
CA THR A 35 1.42 -7.10 1.26
C THR A 35 1.37 -6.09 2.40
N ALA A 36 1.31 -4.78 2.11
CA ALA A 36 1.10 -3.77 3.14
C ALA A 36 -0.22 -3.99 3.91
N LYS A 37 -1.30 -4.33 3.20
CA LYS A 37 -2.59 -4.70 3.83
C LYS A 37 -2.48 -5.96 4.69
N LEU A 38 -1.70 -6.96 4.25
CA LEU A 38 -1.45 -8.17 5.03
C LEU A 38 -0.64 -7.87 6.30
N ASN A 39 0.38 -7.02 6.23
CA ASN A 39 1.16 -6.59 7.39
C ASN A 39 0.30 -5.88 8.44
N LEU A 40 -0.61 -4.98 8.02
CA LEU A 40 -1.54 -4.31 8.95
C LEU A 40 -2.43 -5.31 9.69
N ARG A 41 -2.90 -6.36 8.99
CA ARG A 41 -3.65 -7.44 9.61
C ARG A 41 -2.78 -8.23 10.58
N ALA A 42 -1.58 -8.63 10.16
CA ALA A 42 -0.63 -9.38 10.99
C ALA A 42 -0.28 -8.64 12.28
N ALA A 43 -0.03 -7.32 12.20
CA ALA A 43 0.25 -6.47 13.36
C ALA A 43 -0.89 -6.42 14.39
N HIS A 44 -2.14 -6.68 13.97
CA HIS A 44 -3.29 -6.79 14.87
C HIS A 44 -3.55 -8.20 15.39
N THR A 45 -3.04 -9.24 14.73
CA THR A 45 -3.42 -10.64 15.01
C THR A 45 -2.27 -11.51 15.54
N MET A 46 -1.03 -11.06 15.45
CA MET A 46 0.16 -11.81 15.85
C MET A 46 0.88 -11.15 17.04
N PRO A 47 1.70 -11.91 17.80
CA PRO A 47 2.68 -11.31 18.70
C PRO A 47 3.60 -10.36 17.93
N TRP A 48 3.97 -9.25 18.57
CA TRP A 48 4.69 -8.13 17.96
C TRP A 48 5.97 -8.57 17.24
N GLU A 49 6.80 -9.37 17.89
CA GLU A 49 8.07 -9.86 17.32
C GLU A 49 7.82 -10.72 16.07
N LYS A 50 6.73 -11.49 16.06
CA LYS A 50 6.35 -12.32 14.91
C LYS A 50 5.76 -11.50 13.76
N ALA A 51 5.02 -10.44 14.06
CA ALA A 51 4.56 -9.50 13.04
C ALA A 51 5.74 -8.80 12.34
N ILE A 52 6.78 -8.42 13.09
CA ILE A 52 8.01 -7.83 12.53
C ILE A 52 8.77 -8.83 11.65
N GLU A 53 8.96 -10.07 12.13
CA GLU A 53 9.58 -11.13 11.33
C GLU A 53 8.80 -11.36 10.02
N TYR A 54 7.47 -11.41 10.09
CA TYR A 54 6.59 -11.57 8.94
C TYR A 54 6.70 -10.40 7.96
N GLU A 55 6.72 -9.15 8.45
CA GLU A 55 6.88 -7.96 7.62
C GLU A 55 8.22 -7.96 6.89
N ARG A 56 9.31 -8.33 7.57
CA ARG A 56 10.65 -8.46 6.95
C ARG A 56 10.61 -9.44 5.77
N ASP A 57 9.96 -10.59 5.94
CA ASP A 57 9.91 -11.62 4.91
C ASP A 57 9.06 -11.17 3.71
N LEU A 58 7.91 -10.53 3.94
CA LEU A 58 7.11 -9.92 2.87
C LEU A 58 7.84 -8.79 2.16
N GLN A 59 8.63 -8.00 2.88
CA GLN A 59 9.44 -6.94 2.31
C GLN A 59 10.50 -7.51 1.36
N ALA A 60 11.16 -8.61 1.74
CA ALA A 60 12.11 -9.30 0.86
C ALA A 60 11.46 -9.77 -0.45
N ILE A 61 10.23 -10.32 -0.37
CA ILE A 61 9.44 -10.69 -1.55
C ILE A 61 9.12 -9.46 -2.40
N CYS A 62 8.66 -8.35 -1.79
CA CYS A 62 8.35 -7.13 -2.52
C CYS A 62 9.57 -6.58 -3.26
N PHE A 63 10.75 -6.56 -2.64
CA PHE A 63 11.97 -6.07 -3.29
C PHE A 63 12.43 -6.91 -4.48
N ALA A 64 12.03 -8.18 -4.55
CA ALA A 64 12.36 -9.08 -5.65
C ALA A 64 11.47 -8.90 -6.89
N THR A 65 10.36 -8.16 -6.78
CA THR A 65 9.41 -7.93 -7.89
C THR A 65 9.98 -7.02 -8.98
N GLU A 66 9.51 -7.18 -10.22
CA GLU A 66 9.79 -6.24 -11.31
C GLU A 66 9.22 -4.84 -10.98
N ASP A 67 8.05 -4.78 -10.35
CA ASP A 67 7.41 -3.53 -9.95
C ASP A 67 8.26 -2.74 -8.94
N ALA A 68 9.04 -3.41 -8.07
CA ALA A 68 9.98 -2.71 -7.20
C ALA A 68 11.17 -2.13 -7.96
N GLN A 69 11.63 -2.80 -9.03
CA GLN A 69 12.68 -2.27 -9.90
C GLN A 69 12.16 -1.06 -10.68
N GLU A 70 10.97 -1.19 -11.28
CA GLU A 70 10.28 -0.10 -11.99
C GLU A 70 10.01 1.09 -11.08
N GLY A 71 9.55 0.87 -9.85
CA GLY A 71 9.32 1.94 -8.88
C GLY A 71 10.59 2.74 -8.58
N ARG A 72 11.74 2.06 -8.43
CA ARG A 72 13.04 2.71 -8.23
C ARG A 72 13.50 3.46 -9.49
N ALA A 73 13.36 2.85 -10.66
CA ALA A 73 13.73 3.46 -11.94
C ALA A 73 12.88 4.70 -12.24
N ALA A 74 11.55 4.59 -12.17
CA ALA A 74 10.63 5.69 -12.40
C ALA A 74 10.86 6.87 -11.43
N PHE A 75 11.17 6.57 -10.16
CA PHE A 75 11.53 7.60 -9.17
C PHE A 75 12.83 8.32 -9.54
N ALA A 76 13.88 7.58 -9.90
CA ALA A 76 15.16 8.15 -10.32
C ALA A 76 15.03 9.00 -11.61
N GLU A 77 14.20 8.55 -12.54
CA GLU A 77 13.93 9.21 -13.83
C GLU A 77 12.86 10.30 -13.74
N LYS A 78 12.24 10.51 -12.58
CA LYS A 78 11.14 11.48 -12.35
C LYS A 78 9.95 11.31 -13.30
N ARG A 79 9.60 10.06 -13.61
CA ARG A 79 8.44 9.71 -14.43
C ARG A 79 7.41 8.91 -13.61
N ALA A 80 6.21 8.80 -14.14
CA ALA A 80 5.20 7.91 -13.55
C ALA A 80 5.62 6.44 -13.75
N PRO A 81 5.50 5.59 -12.72
CA PRO A 81 5.77 4.17 -12.85
C PRO A 81 4.63 3.44 -13.58
N VAL A 82 4.97 2.36 -14.30
CA VAL A 82 4.01 1.45 -14.93
C VAL A 82 4.12 0.06 -14.29
N PHE A 83 3.27 -0.19 -13.30
CA PHE A 83 3.23 -1.46 -12.59
C PHE A 83 2.45 -2.53 -13.34
N ARG A 84 2.95 -3.77 -13.31
CA ARG A 84 2.42 -4.92 -14.06
C ARG A 84 2.12 -6.14 -13.20
N ARG A 85 2.14 -6.00 -11.86
CA ARG A 85 1.83 -7.06 -10.88
C ARG A 85 2.79 -8.26 -11.02
N ARG A 86 4.09 -7.99 -10.98
CA ARG A 86 5.16 -9.00 -11.03
C ARG A 86 6.46 -8.41 -10.52
#